data_AF-A0A085AIJ6-F1
#
_entry.id   AF-A0A085AIJ6-F1
#
_cell.length_a   1.000
_cell.length_b   1.000
_cell.length_c   1.000
_cell.angle_alpha   90.00
_cell.angle_beta   90.00
_cell.angle_gamma   90.00
#
_symmetry.space_group_name_H-M   'P 1'
#
loop_
_entity.id
_entity.type
_entity.pdbx_description
1 polymer ?
#
loop_
_entity_poly.entity_id
_entity_poly.type
_entity_poly.pdbx_seq_one_letter_code
_entity_poly.pdbx_strand_id
1 'polypeptide(L)'
;MTDMTAGQTVEVVKTAIETADSALDLYNKYLDQVIPWKTFDETVKELSRFKNEYSQAASVLVGDIKTLLMDSQDKYFEATQTVYEWCGVASQLLAAYISLFNEYNEKKAAAQKDILIKVLDDGIKKLSNAQKSLLISSQSFNSASGKLLALDSQLTNDFSEKSSYFNSQVDKIRKEAYGGAAAGVVAGPFGLIVSYSIAAGIVEGKLIPELKKKLKSVQDFFVSLSKKVKQANTDIDSAKQKLMTEITTIGELKTETETTRFYVDYDDLMLSLLKDAAHKMISTCNEYQKRHGKKSFDETPTS
;
A
#
# COMPACT_ATOMS: atom_id res chain seq x y z
N MET A 1 13.53 30.77 -35.80
CA MET A 1 12.31 30.06 -35.34
C MET A 1 12.08 28.95 -36.34
N THR A 2 12.43 27.72 -35.97
CA THR A 2 12.07 26.53 -36.76
C THR A 2 10.56 26.38 -36.67
N ASP A 3 9.87 26.38 -37.81
CA ASP A 3 8.42 26.15 -37.83
C ASP A 3 8.13 24.76 -37.25
N MET A 4 7.42 24.75 -36.13
CA MET A 4 7.02 23.53 -35.44
C MET A 4 5.93 22.84 -36.28
N THR A 5 6.12 21.57 -36.62
CA THR A 5 5.20 20.81 -37.47
C THR A 5 4.03 20.23 -36.66
N ALA A 6 2.91 19.93 -37.32
CA ALA A 6 1.78 19.25 -36.68
C ALA A 6 2.19 17.92 -36.03
N GLY A 7 3.11 17.18 -36.66
CA GLY A 7 3.67 15.94 -36.11
C GLY A 7 4.45 16.14 -34.82
N GLN A 8 5.21 17.23 -34.70
CA GLN A 8 5.91 17.57 -33.44
C GLN A 8 4.91 17.90 -32.32
N THR A 9 3.85 18.66 -32.62
CA THR A 9 2.78 18.91 -31.65
C THR A 9 2.13 17.63 -31.17
N VAL A 10 1.83 16.70 -32.08
CA VAL A 10 1.21 15.41 -31.73
C VAL A 10 2.12 14.61 -30.80
N GLU A 11 3.42 14.54 -31.11
CA GLU A 11 4.37 13.77 -30.31
C GLU A 11 4.50 14.32 -28.89
N VAL A 12 4.64 15.64 -28.73
CA VAL A 12 4.73 16.27 -27.40
C VAL A 12 3.46 16.02 -26.59
N VAL A 13 2.28 16.24 -27.18
CA VAL A 13 1.01 16.10 -26.46
C VAL A 13 0.74 14.65 -26.08
N LYS A 14 0.95 13.72 -27.02
CA LYS A 14 0.79 12.29 -26.78
C LYS A 14 1.73 11.82 -25.68
N THR A 15 3.02 12.17 -25.77
CA THR A 15 4.02 11.79 -24.76
C THR A 15 3.67 12.36 -23.39
N ALA A 16 3.25 13.62 -23.31
CA ALA A 16 2.81 14.24 -22.06
C ALA A 16 1.66 13.48 -21.38
N ILE A 17 0.64 13.07 -22.15
CA ILE A 17 -0.49 12.31 -21.64
C ILE A 17 -0.05 10.89 -21.24
N GLU A 18 0.74 10.21 -22.07
CA GLU A 18 1.19 8.83 -21.83
C GLU A 18 2.13 8.71 -20.63
N THR A 19 3.01 9.70 -20.42
CA THR A 19 3.86 9.76 -19.22
C THR A 19 3.03 10.00 -17.96
N ALA A 20 2.06 10.92 -18.01
CA ALA A 20 1.15 11.14 -16.87
C ALA A 20 0.31 9.87 -16.56
N ASP A 21 -0.18 9.17 -17.57
CA ASP A 21 -0.87 7.87 -17.43
C ASP A 21 0.05 6.81 -16.81
N SER A 22 1.31 6.74 -17.25
CA SER A 22 2.30 5.79 -16.74
C SER A 22 2.64 6.04 -15.26
N ALA A 23 2.69 7.30 -14.84
CA ALA A 23 2.86 7.67 -13.43
C ALA A 23 1.68 7.19 -12.56
N LEU A 24 0.45 7.22 -13.09
CA LEU A 24 -0.73 6.70 -12.40
C LEU A 24 -0.72 5.17 -12.30
N ASP A 25 -0.20 4.48 -13.33
CA ASP A 25 -0.05 3.03 -13.33
C ASP A 25 0.85 2.51 -12.20
N LEU A 26 1.80 3.31 -11.69
CA LEU A 26 2.58 2.96 -10.50
C LEU A 26 1.71 2.77 -9.25
N TYR A 27 0.63 3.54 -9.11
CA TYR A 27 -0.37 3.30 -8.07
C TYR A 27 -1.28 2.14 -8.45
N ASN A 28 -1.88 2.21 -9.63
CA ASN A 28 -2.95 1.31 -10.06
C ASN A 28 -2.50 -0.16 -10.25
N LYS A 29 -1.28 -0.39 -10.70
CA LYS A 29 -0.78 -1.74 -11.03
C LYS A 29 0.30 -2.24 -10.08
N TYR A 30 1.03 -1.34 -9.44
CA TYR A 30 2.14 -1.72 -8.57
C TYR A 30 1.79 -1.60 -7.09
N LEU A 31 1.57 -0.39 -6.57
CA LEU A 31 1.34 -0.20 -5.13
C LEU A 31 0.05 -0.86 -4.62
N ASP A 32 -1.02 -0.85 -5.41
CA ASP A 32 -2.31 -1.42 -5.02
C ASP A 32 -2.34 -2.96 -5.08
N GLN A 33 -1.48 -3.58 -5.89
CA GLN A 33 -1.56 -5.02 -6.20
C GLN A 33 -0.41 -5.83 -5.59
N VAL A 34 0.80 -5.26 -5.55
CA VAL A 34 2.00 -5.97 -5.07
C VAL A 34 2.04 -6.02 -3.55
N ILE A 35 1.58 -4.96 -2.89
CA ILE A 35 1.63 -4.86 -1.43
C ILE A 35 0.35 -5.47 -0.85
N PRO A 36 0.45 -6.46 0.06
CA PRO A 36 -0.70 -7.19 0.57
C PRO A 36 -1.43 -6.40 1.69
N TRP A 37 -1.99 -5.24 1.37
CA TRP A 37 -2.64 -4.32 2.33
C TRP A 37 -3.71 -4.99 3.18
N LYS A 38 -4.54 -5.85 2.58
CA LYS A 38 -5.56 -6.62 3.31
C LYS A 38 -4.94 -7.56 4.35
N THR A 39 -3.84 -8.21 4.00
CA THR A 39 -3.12 -9.08 4.94
C THR A 39 -2.53 -8.29 6.10
N PHE A 40 -2.06 -7.06 5.87
CA PHE A 40 -1.59 -6.19 6.96
C PHE A 40 -2.72 -5.76 7.89
N ASP A 41 -3.91 -5.44 7.38
CA ASP A 41 -5.09 -5.14 8.21
C ASP A 41 -5.48 -6.34 9.10
N GLU A 42 -5.54 -7.54 8.53
CA GLU A 42 -5.79 -8.78 9.28
C GLU A 42 -4.69 -9.03 10.32
N THR A 43 -3.42 -8.83 9.96
CA THR A 43 -2.27 -8.97 10.86
C THR A 43 -2.37 -8.00 12.05
N VAL A 44 -2.69 -6.73 11.80
CA VAL A 44 -2.82 -5.71 12.86
C VAL A 44 -3.90 -6.08 13.88
N LYS A 45 -4.99 -6.70 13.44
CA LYS A 45 -6.04 -7.25 14.31
C LYS A 45 -5.50 -8.43 15.13
N GLU A 46 -4.77 -9.35 14.50
CA GLU A 46 -4.18 -10.52 15.17
C GLU A 46 -3.11 -10.16 16.21
N LEU A 47 -2.28 -9.13 15.95
CA LEU A 47 -1.23 -8.68 16.89
C LEU A 47 -1.76 -8.31 18.27
N SER A 48 -3.05 -7.94 18.37
CA SER A 48 -3.68 -7.58 19.64
C SER A 48 -4.22 -8.78 20.42
N ARG A 49 -4.38 -9.94 19.77
CA ARG A 49 -5.11 -11.11 20.30
C ARG A 49 -4.47 -11.70 21.56
N PHE A 50 -3.14 -11.69 21.63
CA PHE A 50 -2.37 -12.34 22.71
C PHE A 50 -1.43 -11.38 23.44
N LYS A 51 -1.75 -10.08 23.44
CA LYS A 51 -0.87 -9.03 23.97
C LYS A 51 -0.38 -9.28 25.42
N ASN A 52 -1.27 -9.83 26.26
CA ASN A 52 -1.00 -10.10 27.68
C ASN A 52 -0.24 -11.43 27.92
N GLU A 53 0.02 -12.19 26.87
CA GLU A 53 0.67 -13.50 26.95
C GLU A 53 2.17 -13.44 26.66
N TYR A 54 2.62 -12.37 26.01
CA TYR A 54 4.05 -12.08 25.80
C TYR A 54 4.75 -11.65 27.10
N SER A 55 6.07 -11.77 27.14
CA SER A 55 6.87 -11.05 28.15
C SER A 55 6.67 -9.54 28.00
N GLN A 56 7.00 -8.76 29.03
CA GLN A 56 6.86 -7.29 28.97
C GLN A 56 7.65 -6.69 27.78
N ALA A 57 8.88 -7.16 27.56
CA ALA A 57 9.72 -6.67 26.46
C ALA A 57 9.13 -7.03 25.09
N ALA A 58 8.69 -8.27 24.90
CA ALA A 58 8.04 -8.70 23.66
C ALA A 58 6.70 -7.97 23.43
N SER A 59 5.91 -7.74 24.48
CA SER A 59 4.62 -7.03 24.39
C SER A 59 4.79 -5.58 23.91
N VAL A 60 5.83 -4.88 24.38
CA VAL A 60 6.17 -3.53 23.90
C VAL A 60 6.55 -3.57 22.41
N LEU A 61 7.40 -4.50 22.00
CA LEU A 61 7.80 -4.65 20.60
C LEU A 61 6.59 -4.96 19.69
N VAL A 62 5.71 -5.87 20.10
CA VAL A 62 4.47 -6.18 19.36
C VAL A 62 3.57 -4.94 19.24
N GLY A 63 3.47 -4.13 20.29
CA GLY A 63 2.74 -2.87 20.29
C GLY A 63 3.32 -1.84 19.32
N ASP A 64 4.64 -1.67 19.32
CA ASP A 64 5.36 -0.78 18.41
C ASP A 64 5.16 -1.23 16.95
N ILE A 65 5.34 -2.53 16.67
CA ILE A 65 5.15 -3.12 15.33
C ILE A 65 3.74 -2.83 14.83
N LYS A 66 2.72 -3.08 15.67
CA LYS A 66 1.33 -2.80 15.32
C LYS A 66 1.14 -1.33 14.93
N THR A 67 1.63 -0.42 15.76
CA THR A 67 1.52 1.03 15.52
C THR A 67 2.19 1.44 14.20
N LEU A 68 3.40 0.93 13.94
CA LEU A 68 4.14 1.23 12.72
C LEU A 68 3.48 0.68 11.46
N LEU A 69 2.89 -0.52 11.53
CA LEU A 69 2.13 -1.08 10.40
C LEU A 69 0.85 -0.30 10.12
N MET A 70 0.15 0.16 11.15
CA MET A 70 -1.01 1.04 11.01
C MET A 70 -0.61 2.39 10.38
N ASP A 71 0.45 3.03 10.88
CA ASP A 71 0.93 4.29 10.32
C ASP A 71 1.38 4.14 8.85
N SER A 72 2.04 3.03 8.52
CA SER A 72 2.43 2.73 7.14
C SER A 72 1.21 2.64 6.22
N GLN A 73 0.15 1.99 6.68
CA GLN A 73 -1.10 1.82 5.95
C GLN A 73 -1.85 3.14 5.81
N ASP A 74 -1.99 3.91 6.89
CA ASP A 74 -2.65 5.21 6.90
C ASP A 74 -1.98 6.18 5.92
N LYS A 75 -0.64 6.18 5.90
CA LYS A 75 0.14 7.04 5.00
C LYS A 75 0.05 6.60 3.52
N TYR A 76 -0.10 5.31 3.26
CA TYR A 76 -0.42 4.83 1.91
C TYR A 76 -1.83 5.26 1.48
N PHE A 77 -2.83 5.22 2.38
CA PHE A 77 -4.17 5.72 2.06
C PHE A 77 -4.19 7.23 1.84
N GLU A 78 -3.40 8.00 2.59
CA GLU A 78 -3.23 9.44 2.37
C GLU A 78 -2.64 9.74 0.98
N ALA A 79 -1.62 8.98 0.55
CA ALA A 79 -1.08 9.05 -0.81
C ALA A 79 -2.16 8.71 -1.86
N THR A 80 -2.92 7.66 -1.61
CA THR A 80 -4.00 7.18 -2.49
C THR A 80 -5.09 8.24 -2.69
N GLN A 81 -5.54 8.89 -1.62
CA GLN A 81 -6.54 9.96 -1.72
C GLN A 81 -6.03 11.17 -2.51
N THR A 82 -4.74 11.51 -2.35
CA THR A 82 -4.13 12.61 -3.11
C THR A 82 -4.12 12.30 -4.62
N VAL A 83 -3.82 11.07 -5.02
CA VAL A 83 -3.87 10.63 -6.43
C VAL A 83 -5.31 10.51 -6.94
N TYR A 84 -6.25 10.11 -6.07
CA TYR A 84 -7.66 10.01 -6.39
C TYR A 84 -8.25 11.38 -6.80
N GLU A 85 -7.88 12.43 -6.07
CA GLU A 85 -8.27 13.81 -6.38
C GLU A 85 -7.76 14.24 -7.75
N TRP A 86 -6.48 13.97 -8.05
CA TRP A 86 -5.89 14.28 -9.34
C TRP A 86 -6.60 13.55 -10.48
N CYS A 87 -6.89 12.25 -10.31
CA CYS A 87 -7.65 11.47 -11.30
C CYS A 87 -9.03 12.09 -11.60
N GLY A 88 -9.68 12.65 -10.57
CA GLY A 88 -10.97 13.33 -10.72
C GLY A 88 -10.87 14.60 -11.58
N VAL A 89 -9.81 15.36 -11.41
CA VAL A 89 -9.53 16.56 -12.21
C VAL A 89 -9.11 16.17 -13.64
N ALA A 90 -8.14 15.26 -13.77
CA ALA A 90 -7.57 14.83 -15.04
C ALA A 90 -8.64 14.23 -15.97
N SER A 91 -9.50 13.34 -15.46
CA SER A 91 -10.56 12.72 -16.25
C SER A 91 -11.56 13.75 -16.83
N GLN A 92 -11.99 14.72 -16.02
CA GLN A 92 -12.91 15.77 -16.47
C GLN A 92 -12.26 16.71 -17.49
N LEU A 93 -11.03 17.14 -17.20
CA LEU A 93 -10.28 18.05 -18.07
C LEU A 93 -9.94 17.40 -19.42
N LEU A 94 -9.51 16.14 -19.43
CA LEU A 94 -9.21 15.42 -20.68
C LEU A 94 -10.47 15.16 -21.52
N ALA A 95 -11.63 14.93 -20.89
CA ALA A 95 -12.90 14.84 -21.61
C ALA A 95 -13.26 16.18 -22.30
N ALA A 96 -13.00 17.30 -21.63
CA ALA A 96 -13.14 18.63 -22.22
C ALA A 96 -12.12 18.86 -23.36
N TYR A 97 -10.86 18.47 -23.16
CA TYR A 97 -9.82 18.51 -24.19
C TYR A 97 -10.26 17.80 -25.49
N ILE A 98 -10.81 16.59 -25.38
CA ILE A 98 -11.32 15.82 -26.53
C ILE A 98 -12.47 16.56 -27.23
N SER A 99 -13.40 17.12 -26.44
CA SER A 99 -14.59 17.82 -26.98
C SER A 99 -14.23 19.10 -27.75
N LEU A 100 -13.09 19.73 -27.41
CA LEU A 100 -12.60 20.95 -28.07
C LEU A 100 -12.08 20.74 -29.49
N PHE A 101 -11.91 19.49 -29.96
CA PHE A 101 -11.61 19.22 -31.36
C PHE A 101 -12.80 19.47 -32.30
N ASN A 102 -14.03 19.48 -31.78
CA ASN A 102 -15.21 19.78 -32.58
C ASN A 102 -15.19 21.26 -32.99
N GLU A 103 -15.37 21.57 -34.28
CA GLU A 103 -15.29 22.93 -34.83
C GLU A 103 -14.02 23.66 -34.36
N TYR A 104 -12.86 23.03 -34.62
CA TYR A 104 -11.56 23.44 -34.12
C TYR A 104 -11.17 24.84 -34.61
N ASN A 105 -10.61 25.64 -33.70
CA ASN A 105 -10.11 26.98 -34.00
C ASN A 105 -9.04 27.38 -32.98
N GLU A 106 -8.37 28.50 -33.20
CA GLU A 106 -7.27 28.97 -32.36
C GLU A 106 -7.64 29.15 -30.88
N LYS A 107 -8.87 29.59 -30.57
CA LYS A 107 -9.32 29.72 -29.17
C LYS A 107 -9.47 28.35 -28.50
N LYS A 108 -10.01 27.36 -29.22
CA LYS A 108 -10.14 25.99 -28.70
C LYS A 108 -8.77 25.32 -28.55
N ALA A 109 -7.85 25.58 -29.47
CA ALA A 109 -6.45 25.14 -29.38
C ALA A 109 -5.74 25.70 -28.14
N ALA A 110 -5.92 27.00 -27.86
CA ALA A 110 -5.39 27.63 -26.66
C ALA A 110 -6.00 27.01 -25.39
N ALA A 111 -7.32 26.80 -25.36
CA ALA A 111 -7.98 26.14 -24.24
C ALA A 111 -7.49 24.69 -24.03
N GLN A 112 -7.25 23.93 -25.11
CA GLN A 112 -6.67 22.59 -25.04
C GLN A 112 -5.27 22.60 -24.41
N LYS A 113 -4.44 23.58 -24.79
CA LYS A 113 -3.11 23.78 -24.21
C LYS A 113 -3.19 24.08 -22.71
N ASP A 114 -4.05 25.01 -22.32
CA ASP A 114 -4.25 25.37 -20.90
C ASP A 114 -4.74 24.17 -20.08
N ILE A 115 -5.66 23.38 -20.65
CA ILE A 115 -6.14 22.14 -20.04
C ILE A 115 -4.98 21.17 -19.80
N LEU A 116 -4.16 20.89 -20.82
CA LEU A 116 -3.08 19.91 -20.69
C LEU A 116 -2.05 20.38 -19.68
N ILE A 117 -1.63 21.65 -19.74
CA ILE A 117 -0.72 22.25 -18.75
C ILE A 117 -1.30 22.11 -17.34
N LYS A 118 -2.61 22.34 -17.16
CA LYS A 118 -3.28 22.20 -15.87
C LYS A 118 -3.27 20.77 -15.36
N VAL A 119 -3.51 19.77 -16.22
CA VAL A 119 -3.46 18.35 -15.86
C VAL A 119 -2.06 17.95 -15.39
N LEU A 120 -1.02 18.38 -16.12
CA LEU A 120 0.38 18.09 -15.79
C LEU A 120 0.82 18.81 -14.51
N ASP A 121 0.51 20.11 -14.38
CA ASP A 121 0.86 20.92 -13.19
C ASP A 121 0.19 20.40 -11.91
N ASP A 122 -1.09 20.04 -12.00
CA ASP A 122 -1.80 19.42 -10.88
C ASP A 122 -1.24 18.02 -10.57
N GLY A 123 -0.89 17.25 -11.60
CA GLY A 123 -0.24 15.95 -11.47
C GLY A 123 1.08 16.04 -10.71
N ILE A 124 1.97 16.95 -11.09
CA ILE A 124 3.25 17.19 -10.39
C ILE A 124 2.98 17.49 -8.91
N LYS A 125 2.05 18.40 -8.61
CA LYS A 125 1.72 18.79 -7.23
C LYS A 125 1.18 17.63 -6.41
N LYS A 126 0.22 16.89 -6.95
CA LYS A 126 -0.47 15.79 -6.27
C LYS A 126 0.45 14.59 -6.11
N LEU A 127 1.16 14.18 -7.16
CA LEU A 127 2.14 13.08 -7.09
C LEU A 127 3.30 13.42 -6.14
N SER A 128 3.78 14.68 -6.11
CA SER A 128 4.82 15.11 -5.16
C SER A 128 4.34 15.10 -3.70
N ASN A 129 3.06 15.38 -3.46
CA ASN A 129 2.49 15.26 -2.11
C ASN A 129 2.30 13.80 -1.73
N ALA A 130 1.78 12.97 -2.63
CA ALA A 130 1.64 11.54 -2.42
C ALA A 130 3.00 10.86 -2.17
N GLN A 131 4.06 11.31 -2.84
CA GLN A 131 5.45 10.89 -2.61
C GLN A 131 5.92 11.11 -1.16
N LYS A 132 5.50 12.21 -0.51
CA LYS A 132 5.83 12.48 0.90
C LYS A 132 5.15 11.47 1.81
N SER A 133 3.88 11.17 1.57
CA SER A 133 3.15 10.16 2.36
C SER A 133 3.72 8.75 2.12
N LEU A 134 4.09 8.41 0.88
CA LEU A 134 4.80 7.15 0.58
C LEU A 134 6.18 7.06 1.26
N LEU A 135 6.92 8.16 1.36
CA LEU A 135 8.19 8.21 2.08
C LEU A 135 7.99 7.85 3.56
N ILE A 136 6.98 8.44 4.22
CA ILE A 136 6.66 8.14 5.61
C ILE A 136 6.21 6.67 5.75
N SER A 137 5.37 6.18 4.83
CA SER A 137 4.95 4.77 4.81
C SER A 137 6.14 3.80 4.73
N SER A 138 7.10 4.06 3.83
CA SER A 138 8.34 3.28 3.73
C SER A 138 9.19 3.36 5.02
N GLN A 139 9.34 4.55 5.62
CA GLN A 139 10.06 4.71 6.89
C GLN A 139 9.43 3.89 8.03
N SER A 140 8.09 3.87 8.09
CA SER A 140 7.34 3.09 9.08
C SER A 140 7.47 1.59 8.85
N PHE A 141 7.43 1.11 7.60
CA PHE A 141 7.74 -0.29 7.28
C PHE A 141 9.17 -0.68 7.64
N ASN A 142 10.15 0.18 7.31
CA ASN A 142 11.55 -0.08 7.65
C ASN A 142 11.77 -0.16 9.17
N SER A 143 11.13 0.75 9.92
CA SER A 143 11.15 0.72 11.39
C SER A 143 10.48 -0.54 11.95
N ALA A 144 9.33 -0.95 11.38
CA ALA A 144 8.64 -2.17 11.75
C ALA A 144 9.52 -3.41 11.47
N SER A 145 10.24 -3.43 10.35
CA SER A 145 11.20 -4.48 10.02
C SER A 145 12.29 -4.60 11.09
N GLY A 146 12.87 -3.48 11.54
CA GLY A 146 13.85 -3.47 12.63
C GLY A 146 13.29 -4.01 13.95
N LYS A 147 12.05 -3.62 14.29
CA LYS A 147 11.36 -4.10 15.51
C LYS A 147 11.01 -5.59 15.42
N LEU A 148 10.66 -6.09 14.25
CA LEU A 148 10.39 -7.52 14.02
C LEU A 148 11.65 -8.38 14.20
N LEU A 149 12.82 -7.88 13.77
CA LEU A 149 14.10 -8.56 14.02
C LEU A 149 14.44 -8.59 15.51
N ALA A 150 14.24 -7.47 16.21
CA ALA A 150 14.42 -7.42 17.66
C ALA A 150 13.44 -8.36 18.40
N LEU A 151 12.19 -8.44 17.93
CA LEU A 151 11.19 -9.33 18.49
C LEU A 151 11.57 -10.79 18.29
N ASP A 152 12.07 -11.20 17.13
CA ASP A 152 12.50 -12.59 16.91
C ASP A 152 13.61 -13.02 17.89
N SER A 153 14.57 -12.14 18.16
CA SER A 153 15.60 -12.35 19.19
C SER A 153 14.99 -12.45 20.59
N GLN A 154 14.06 -11.55 20.94
CA GLN A 154 13.37 -11.57 22.22
C GLN A 154 12.55 -12.85 22.41
N LEU A 155 11.80 -13.29 21.40
CA LEU A 155 11.01 -14.52 21.45
C LEU A 155 11.91 -15.76 21.53
N THR A 156 13.06 -15.76 20.86
CA THR A 156 14.05 -16.84 21.00
C THR A 156 14.53 -16.98 22.45
N ASN A 157 14.78 -15.85 23.12
CA ASN A 157 15.16 -15.85 24.53
C ASN A 157 14.01 -16.26 25.45
N ASP A 158 12.81 -15.69 25.25
CA ASP A 158 11.63 -15.97 26.04
C ASP A 158 11.19 -17.44 25.90
N PHE A 159 11.23 -18.01 24.70
CA PHE A 159 10.73 -19.35 24.42
C PHE A 159 11.76 -20.46 24.63
N SER A 160 12.99 -20.10 25.01
CA SER A 160 14.00 -21.07 25.46
C SER A 160 13.53 -21.79 26.72
N GLU A 161 13.69 -23.11 26.77
CA GLU A 161 13.31 -23.95 27.92
C GLU A 161 14.00 -23.53 29.23
N LYS A 162 15.16 -22.87 29.12
CA LYS A 162 15.92 -22.37 30.27
C LYS A 162 15.46 -21.01 30.77
N SER A 163 14.53 -20.35 30.07
CA SER A 163 14.11 -18.99 30.39
C SER A 163 13.15 -18.96 31.58
N SER A 164 13.14 -17.83 32.30
CA SER A 164 12.14 -17.60 33.35
C SER A 164 10.72 -17.54 32.79
N TYR A 165 10.55 -16.99 31.58
CA TYR A 165 9.25 -16.95 30.90
C TYR A 165 8.71 -18.36 30.67
N PHE A 166 9.49 -19.24 30.03
CA PHE A 166 9.08 -20.60 29.69
C PHE A 166 8.70 -21.39 30.95
N ASN A 167 9.57 -21.33 31.96
CA ASN A 167 9.33 -21.99 33.25
C ASN A 167 8.03 -21.48 33.90
N SER A 168 7.78 -20.16 33.87
CA SER A 168 6.55 -19.60 34.43
C SER A 168 5.28 -20.08 33.70
N GLN A 169 5.35 -20.34 32.39
CA GLN A 169 4.22 -20.89 31.64
C GLN A 169 3.96 -22.36 32.00
N VAL A 170 5.02 -23.16 32.14
CA VAL A 170 4.92 -24.54 32.62
C VAL A 170 4.30 -24.59 34.01
N ASP A 171 4.76 -23.73 34.92
CA ASP A 171 4.26 -23.67 36.29
C ASP A 171 2.79 -23.25 36.36
N LYS A 172 2.37 -22.28 35.52
CA LYS A 172 0.95 -21.88 35.41
C LYS A 172 0.07 -23.05 34.97
N ILE A 173 0.46 -23.76 33.90
CA ILE A 173 -0.30 -24.90 33.38
C ILE A 173 -0.40 -26.01 34.44
N ARG A 174 0.70 -26.32 35.11
CA ARG A 174 0.71 -27.31 36.20
C ARG A 174 -0.18 -26.89 37.36
N LYS A 175 -0.08 -25.63 37.81
CA LYS A 175 -0.88 -25.10 38.91
C LYS A 175 -2.38 -25.14 38.60
N GLU A 176 -2.75 -24.83 37.36
CA GLU A 176 -4.14 -24.93 36.89
C GLU A 176 -4.64 -26.38 36.90
N ALA A 177 -3.80 -27.34 36.46
CA ALA A 177 -4.12 -28.76 36.56
C ALA A 177 -4.37 -29.20 38.02
N TYR A 178 -3.47 -28.85 38.95
CA TYR A 178 -3.61 -29.24 40.37
C TYR A 178 -4.73 -28.52 41.12
N GLY A 179 -5.16 -27.33 40.65
CA GLY A 179 -6.21 -26.53 41.28
C GLY A 179 -7.63 -26.78 40.74
N GLY A 180 -7.76 -27.44 39.59
CA GLY A 180 -9.06 -27.73 38.97
C GLY A 180 -9.67 -29.06 39.42
N ALA A 181 -11.01 -29.16 39.41
CA ALA A 181 -11.66 -30.47 39.35
C ALA A 181 -11.16 -31.17 38.08
N ALA A 182 -10.92 -32.49 38.12
CA ALA A 182 -10.30 -33.30 37.05
C ALA A 182 -11.13 -33.38 35.74
N ALA A 183 -11.45 -32.22 35.17
CA ALA A 183 -12.35 -31.99 34.06
C ALA A 183 -11.55 -31.86 32.77
N GLY A 184 -10.95 -32.97 32.33
CA GLY A 184 -10.54 -33.23 30.94
C GLY A 184 -9.36 -32.43 30.35
N VAL A 185 -9.32 -31.10 30.48
CA VAL A 185 -8.39 -30.21 29.77
C VAL A 185 -7.91 -29.04 30.63
N VAL A 186 -6.75 -28.48 30.27
CA VAL A 186 -6.12 -27.32 30.90
C VAL A 186 -5.71 -26.33 29.81
N ALA A 187 -5.97 -25.04 30.04
CA ALA A 187 -5.57 -23.99 29.12
C ALA A 187 -4.09 -23.63 29.29
N GLY A 188 -3.42 -23.32 28.19
CA GLY A 188 -2.05 -22.82 28.15
C GLY A 188 -1.96 -21.56 27.29
N PRO A 189 -0.74 -21.00 27.14
CA PRO A 189 -0.58 -19.72 26.49
C PRO A 189 -0.90 -19.79 24.99
N PHE A 190 -1.26 -18.63 24.43
CA PHE A 190 -1.62 -18.39 23.04
C PHE A 190 -2.81 -19.24 22.57
N GLY A 191 -3.70 -19.61 23.48
CA GLY A 191 -4.83 -20.51 23.22
C GLY A 191 -4.42 -21.98 23.04
N LEU A 192 -3.32 -22.41 23.67
CA LEU A 192 -3.01 -23.84 23.80
C LEU A 192 -4.06 -24.52 24.68
N ILE A 193 -4.46 -25.73 24.33
CA ILE A 193 -5.29 -26.60 25.16
C ILE A 193 -4.61 -27.96 25.22
N VAL A 194 -4.36 -28.45 26.43
CA VAL A 194 -3.76 -29.78 26.68
C VAL A 194 -4.67 -30.59 27.58
N SER A 195 -4.60 -31.91 27.52
CA SER A 195 -5.37 -32.75 28.46
C SER A 195 -4.84 -32.60 29.88
N TYR A 196 -5.70 -32.82 30.88
CA TYR A 196 -5.30 -32.86 32.28
C TYR A 196 -4.11 -33.81 32.52
N SER A 197 -4.12 -34.99 31.90
CA SER A 197 -3.05 -35.99 32.06
C SER A 197 -1.69 -35.50 31.56
N ILE A 198 -1.66 -34.67 30.51
CA ILE A 198 -0.43 -34.03 30.02
C ILE A 198 -0.01 -32.89 30.97
N ALA A 199 -0.96 -32.05 31.38
CA ALA A 199 -0.70 -30.89 32.23
C ALA A 199 -0.22 -31.28 33.65
N ALA A 200 -0.82 -32.30 34.26
CA ALA A 200 -0.47 -32.83 35.57
C ALA A 200 0.78 -33.73 35.56
N GLY A 201 1.35 -34.02 34.39
CA GLY A 201 2.54 -34.87 34.27
C GLY A 201 2.27 -36.37 34.45
N ILE A 202 1.00 -36.81 34.36
CA ILE A 202 0.61 -38.24 34.37
C ILE A 202 1.15 -38.93 33.10
N VAL A 203 1.07 -38.24 31.96
CA VAL A 203 1.77 -38.65 30.74
C VAL A 203 3.11 -37.93 30.72
N GLU A 204 4.14 -38.64 31.16
CA GLU A 204 5.49 -38.08 31.32
C GLU A 204 6.03 -37.49 30.00
N GLY A 205 6.70 -36.34 30.12
CA GLY A 205 7.44 -35.72 29.03
C GLY A 205 6.61 -35.09 27.89
N LYS A 206 5.28 -35.02 27.98
CA LYS A 206 4.43 -34.47 26.89
C LYS A 206 4.16 -32.97 26.95
N LEU A 207 4.11 -32.37 28.15
CA LEU A 207 3.77 -30.95 28.31
C LEU A 207 4.79 -30.01 27.63
N ILE A 208 6.08 -30.25 27.87
CA ILE A 208 7.17 -29.42 27.32
C ILE A 208 7.15 -29.42 25.78
N PRO A 209 7.06 -30.57 25.08
CA PRO A 209 6.89 -30.61 23.64
C PRO A 209 5.67 -29.85 23.11
N GLU A 210 4.50 -30.00 23.72
CA GLU A 210 3.27 -29.30 23.28
C GLU A 210 3.41 -27.78 23.44
N LEU A 211 3.96 -27.32 24.57
CA LEU A 211 4.24 -25.90 24.79
C LEU A 211 5.26 -25.37 23.78
N LYS A 212 6.38 -26.07 23.57
CA LYS A 212 7.40 -25.68 22.57
C LYS A 212 6.81 -25.59 21.16
N LYS A 213 5.98 -26.55 20.76
CA LYS A 213 5.30 -26.55 19.46
C LYS A 213 4.42 -25.30 19.30
N LYS A 214 3.67 -24.93 20.35
CA LYS A 214 2.84 -23.73 20.32
C LYS A 214 3.66 -22.45 20.24
N LEU A 215 4.69 -22.31 21.08
CA LEU A 215 5.56 -21.13 21.08
C LEU A 215 6.31 -20.99 19.76
N LYS A 216 6.74 -22.10 19.15
CA LYS A 216 7.35 -22.11 17.81
C LYS A 216 6.39 -21.58 16.75
N SER A 217 5.12 -21.97 16.79
CA SER A 217 4.09 -21.44 15.88
C SER A 217 3.91 -19.92 16.02
N VAL A 218 4.01 -19.37 17.23
CA VAL A 218 3.97 -17.91 17.45
C VAL A 218 5.20 -17.22 16.87
N GLN A 219 6.38 -17.80 17.06
CA GLN A 219 7.61 -17.27 16.46
C GLN A 219 7.55 -17.31 14.92
N ASP A 220 7.09 -18.42 14.34
CA ASP A 220 6.97 -18.60 12.89
C ASP A 220 6.02 -17.58 12.25
N PHE A 221 4.95 -17.20 12.96
CA PHE A 221 4.08 -16.10 12.55
C PHE A 221 4.86 -14.79 12.37
N PHE A 222 5.67 -14.40 13.36
CA PHE A 222 6.45 -13.16 13.28
C PHE A 222 7.58 -13.22 12.24
N VAL A 223 8.20 -14.39 12.04
CA VAL A 223 9.18 -14.60 10.96
C VAL A 223 8.51 -14.43 9.60
N SER A 224 7.31 -14.97 9.41
CA SER A 224 6.52 -14.78 8.18
C SER A 224 6.16 -13.31 7.97
N LEU A 225 5.69 -12.63 9.02
CA LEU A 225 5.38 -11.21 8.99
C LEU A 225 6.62 -10.36 8.65
N SER A 226 7.77 -10.65 9.26
CA SER A 226 9.04 -9.96 8.97
C SER A 226 9.41 -10.03 7.49
N LYS A 227 9.26 -11.20 6.85
CA LYS A 227 9.49 -11.35 5.41
C LYS A 227 8.55 -10.49 4.58
N LYS A 228 7.25 -10.48 4.91
CA LYS A 228 6.24 -9.68 4.21
C LYS A 228 6.50 -8.17 4.35
N VAL A 229 6.82 -7.71 5.56
CA VAL A 229 7.15 -6.30 5.84
C VAL A 229 8.39 -5.86 5.08
N LYS A 230 9.45 -6.69 5.06
CA LYS A 230 10.68 -6.38 4.34
C LYS A 230 10.46 -6.30 2.82
N GLN A 231 9.64 -7.21 2.28
CA GLN A 231 9.27 -7.18 0.86
C GLN A 231 8.45 -5.94 0.53
N ALA A 232 7.40 -5.65 1.31
CA ALA A 232 6.58 -4.45 1.12
C ALA A 232 7.41 -3.16 1.18
N ASN A 233 8.37 -3.07 2.11
CA ASN A 233 9.29 -1.92 2.17
C ASN A 233 10.10 -1.76 0.88
N THR A 234 10.63 -2.87 0.35
CA THR A 234 11.41 -2.89 -0.90
C THR A 234 10.55 -2.45 -2.09
N ASP A 235 9.31 -2.93 -2.14
CA ASP A 235 8.38 -2.60 -3.21
C ASP A 235 7.96 -1.12 -3.16
N ILE A 236 7.65 -0.57 -1.98
CA ILE A 236 7.37 0.86 -1.83
C ILE A 236 8.59 1.70 -2.22
N ASP A 237 9.79 1.33 -1.80
CA ASP A 237 11.00 2.07 -2.15
C ASP A 237 11.24 2.09 -3.66
N SER A 238 11.01 0.97 -4.35
CA SER A 238 11.09 0.92 -5.82
C SER A 238 10.04 1.80 -6.48
N ALA A 239 8.78 1.74 -6.04
CA ALA A 239 7.70 2.55 -6.56
C ALA A 239 7.96 4.05 -6.35
N LYS A 240 8.44 4.42 -5.17
CA LYS A 240 8.83 5.79 -4.80
C LYS A 240 9.92 6.32 -5.72
N GLN A 241 10.97 5.54 -5.98
CA GLN A 241 12.04 5.95 -6.90
C GLN A 241 11.52 6.17 -8.32
N LYS A 242 10.74 5.23 -8.85
CA LYS A 242 10.13 5.37 -10.18
C LYS A 242 9.20 6.58 -10.26
N LEU A 243 8.38 6.80 -9.23
CA LEU A 243 7.48 7.94 -9.19
C LEU A 243 8.23 9.28 -9.21
N MET A 244 9.38 9.36 -8.54
CA MET A 244 10.22 10.57 -8.58
C MET A 244 10.77 10.87 -9.97
N THR A 245 11.18 9.82 -10.70
CA THR A 245 11.59 9.93 -12.10
C THR A 245 10.43 10.43 -12.96
N GLU A 246 9.26 9.79 -12.88
CA GLU A 246 8.08 10.19 -13.66
C GLU A 246 7.64 11.63 -13.36
N ILE A 247 7.65 12.06 -12.09
CA ILE A 247 7.33 13.46 -11.72
C ILE A 247 8.30 14.45 -12.40
N THR A 248 9.58 14.10 -12.48
CA THR A 248 10.60 14.94 -13.13
C THR A 248 10.33 15.03 -14.62
N THR A 249 10.07 13.89 -15.28
CA THR A 249 9.75 13.83 -16.71
C THR A 249 8.45 14.57 -17.04
N ILE A 250 7.42 14.49 -16.20
CA ILE A 250 6.18 15.28 -16.35
C ILE A 250 6.49 16.79 -16.28
N GLY A 251 7.42 17.21 -15.41
CA GLY A 251 7.86 18.60 -15.32
C GLY A 251 8.56 19.12 -16.59
N GLU A 252 9.40 18.28 -17.19
CA GLU A 252 10.06 18.58 -18.47
C GLU A 252 9.03 18.69 -19.60
N LEU A 253 8.13 17.70 -19.72
CA LEU A 253 7.06 17.68 -20.73
C LEU A 253 6.06 18.83 -20.57
N LYS A 254 5.79 19.25 -19.33
CA LYS A 254 4.99 20.46 -19.07
C LYS A 254 5.67 21.69 -19.68
N THR A 255 6.98 21.86 -19.43
CA THR A 255 7.75 23.00 -19.97
C THR A 255 7.78 22.97 -21.51
N GLU A 256 7.94 21.80 -22.11
CA GLU A 256 7.85 21.63 -23.56
C GLU A 256 6.45 21.97 -24.09
N THR A 257 5.40 21.51 -23.42
CA THR A 257 4.00 21.82 -23.72
C THR A 257 3.71 23.33 -23.68
N GLU A 258 4.28 24.06 -22.71
CA GLU A 258 4.15 25.52 -22.59
C GLU A 258 4.69 26.27 -23.82
N THR A 259 5.67 25.71 -24.53
CA THR A 259 6.23 26.32 -25.75
C THR A 259 5.64 25.76 -27.04
N THR A 260 4.95 24.62 -26.96
CA THR A 260 4.32 23.92 -28.09
C THR A 260 3.13 24.70 -28.65
N ARG A 261 3.05 24.80 -29.98
CA ARG A 261 1.89 25.35 -30.72
C ARG A 261 0.82 24.27 -30.91
N PHE A 262 -0.38 24.50 -30.37
CA PHE A 262 -1.51 23.57 -30.48
C PHE A 262 -2.40 23.87 -31.69
N TYR A 263 -2.43 25.13 -32.16
CA TYR A 263 -3.21 25.46 -33.35
C TYR A 263 -2.43 25.08 -34.62
N VAL A 264 -2.68 23.85 -35.08
CA VAL A 264 -2.15 23.23 -36.29
C VAL A 264 -3.27 22.53 -37.04
N ASP A 265 -3.05 22.23 -38.32
CA ASP A 265 -3.97 21.45 -39.13
C ASP A 265 -3.72 19.96 -38.85
N TYR A 266 -4.63 19.33 -38.10
CA TYR A 266 -4.54 17.91 -37.76
C TYR A 266 -5.31 17.09 -38.79
N ASP A 267 -4.65 16.09 -39.37
CA ASP A 267 -5.35 15.05 -40.12
C ASP A 267 -6.10 14.08 -39.18
N ASP A 268 -6.94 13.23 -39.76
CA ASP A 268 -7.76 12.28 -39.00
C ASP A 268 -6.93 11.30 -38.15
N LEU A 269 -5.73 10.94 -38.62
CA LEU A 269 -4.84 10.04 -37.89
C LEU A 269 -4.24 10.75 -36.66
N MET A 270 -3.78 11.99 -36.82
CA MET A 270 -3.29 12.81 -35.72
C MET A 270 -4.36 13.04 -34.67
N LEU A 271 -5.60 13.34 -35.09
CA LEU A 271 -6.74 13.48 -34.19
C LEU A 271 -7.03 12.19 -33.43
N SER A 272 -6.98 11.03 -34.10
CA SER A 272 -7.16 9.73 -33.44
C SER A 272 -6.12 9.50 -32.36
N LEU A 273 -4.83 9.71 -32.67
CA LEU A 273 -3.73 9.50 -31.72
C LEU A 273 -3.89 10.34 -30.45
N LEU A 274 -4.26 11.61 -30.59
CA LEU A 274 -4.46 12.51 -29.45
C LEU A 274 -5.67 12.12 -28.61
N LYS A 275 -6.78 11.73 -29.26
CA LYS A 275 -8.00 11.28 -28.57
C LYS A 275 -7.78 9.95 -27.86
N ASP A 276 -7.07 9.02 -28.48
CA ASP A 276 -6.79 7.70 -27.92
C ASP A 276 -5.89 7.81 -26.68
N ALA A 277 -4.86 8.66 -26.72
CA ALA A 277 -4.03 8.93 -25.55
C ALA A 277 -4.86 9.51 -24.39
N ALA A 278 -5.70 10.52 -24.67
CA ALA A 278 -6.57 11.12 -23.66
C ALA A 278 -7.60 10.12 -23.10
N HIS A 279 -8.26 9.34 -23.96
CA HIS A 279 -9.21 8.30 -23.55
C HIS A 279 -8.57 7.25 -22.67
N LYS A 280 -7.35 6.82 -22.99
CA LYS A 280 -6.60 5.85 -22.19
C LYS A 280 -6.38 6.37 -20.77
N MET A 281 -5.86 7.59 -20.62
CA MET A 281 -5.64 8.18 -19.29
C MET A 281 -6.95 8.40 -18.52
N ILE A 282 -8.03 8.79 -19.20
CA ILE A 282 -9.37 8.88 -18.59
C ILE A 282 -9.81 7.51 -18.06
N SER A 283 -9.61 6.43 -18.83
CA SER A 283 -9.93 5.06 -18.40
C SER A 283 -9.13 4.68 -17.17
N THR A 284 -7.81 4.88 -17.17
CA THR A 284 -6.94 4.59 -16.01
C THR A 284 -7.38 5.37 -14.76
N CYS A 285 -7.69 6.67 -14.92
CA CYS A 285 -8.22 7.51 -13.83
C CYS A 285 -9.54 6.95 -13.26
N ASN A 286 -10.47 6.57 -14.14
CA ASN A 286 -11.77 6.04 -13.72
C ASN A 286 -11.64 4.68 -13.03
N GLU A 287 -10.79 3.79 -13.54
CA GLU A 287 -10.49 2.50 -12.90
C GLU A 287 -9.90 2.70 -11.50
N TYR A 288 -8.93 3.61 -11.38
CA TYR A 288 -8.32 3.95 -10.10
C TYR A 288 -9.36 4.50 -9.11
N GLN A 289 -10.17 5.48 -9.54
CA GLN A 289 -11.22 6.03 -8.69
C GLN A 289 -12.28 4.99 -8.29
N LYS A 290 -12.67 4.09 -9.20
CA LYS A 290 -13.63 3.02 -8.90
C LYS A 290 -13.09 2.09 -7.82
N ARG A 291 -11.82 1.70 -7.89
CA ARG A 291 -11.18 0.86 -6.87
C ARG A 291 -11.17 1.52 -5.49
N HIS A 292 -10.96 2.83 -5.46
CA HIS A 292 -10.81 3.61 -4.22
C HIS A 292 -12.09 4.30 -3.74
N GLY A 293 -13.27 3.86 -4.23
CA GLY A 293 -14.56 4.19 -3.62
C GLY A 293 -15.46 5.15 -4.39
N LYS A 294 -15.15 5.49 -5.65
CA LYS A 294 -16.11 6.19 -6.53
C LYS A 294 -17.28 5.27 -6.84
N LYS A 295 -18.44 5.54 -6.22
CA LYS A 295 -19.71 4.89 -6.58
C LYS A 295 -20.15 5.39 -7.95
N SER A 296 -20.51 4.48 -8.84
CA SER A 296 -21.12 4.84 -10.13
C SER A 296 -22.48 5.52 -9.89
N PHE A 297 -22.83 6.49 -10.73
CA PHE A 297 -24.13 7.16 -10.69
C PHE A 297 -25.35 6.21 -10.84
N ASP A 298 -25.12 4.94 -11.22
CA ASP A 298 -26.15 3.91 -11.37
C ASP A 298 -26.52 3.16 -10.07
N GLU A 299 -25.82 3.38 -8.94
CA GLU A 299 -26.22 2.80 -7.66
C GLU A 299 -27.06 3.82 -6.87
N THR A 300 -28.27 4.09 -7.36
CA THR A 300 -29.33 4.61 -6.48
C THR A 300 -29.70 3.50 -5.50
N PRO A 301 -29.64 3.74 -4.17
CA PRO A 301 -30.11 2.75 -3.21
C PRO A 301 -31.62 2.61 -3.41
N THR A 302 -32.06 1.43 -3.84
CA THR A 302 -33.47 1.04 -3.69
C THR A 302 -33.78 1.08 -2.21
N SER A 303 -34.72 1.96 -1.86
CA SER A 303 -35.36 2.04 -0.55
C SER A 303 -36.19 0.79 -0.26
#